data_AF-A0A814NRE1-F1
#
_entry.id   AF-A0A814NRE1-F1
#
_cell.length_a   1.000
_cell.length_b   1.000
_cell.length_c   1.000
_cell.angle_alpha   90.00
_cell.angle_beta   90.00
_cell.angle_gamma   90.00
#
_symmetry.space_group_name_H-M   'P 1'
#
loop_
_entity.id
_entity.type
_entity.pdbx_description
1 polymer ?
#
loop_
_entity_poly.entity_id
_entity_poly.type
_entity_poly.pdbx_seq_one_letter_code
_entity_poly.pdbx_strand_id
1 'polypeptide(L)'
;MASSRDSEVEKLKGTWDYIDGENFDDFMKELGISWVGTITFSNGRWVHKAVDKDGKVAMVERYIDEKGQQQVVMTCGKVTAKRWYKRV
;
A
#
# COMPACT_ATOMS: atom_id res chain seq x y z
N MET A 1 0.40 16.26 -27.79
CA MET A 1 -0.87 16.67 -27.14
C MET A 1 -1.00 15.85 -25.87
N ALA A 2 -0.65 16.42 -24.72
CA ALA A 2 -0.83 15.76 -23.42
C ALA A 2 -2.33 15.60 -23.16
N SER A 3 -2.72 14.42 -22.69
CA SER A 3 -4.13 14.09 -22.44
C SER A 3 -4.61 14.88 -21.24
N SER A 4 -5.89 15.30 -21.21
CA SER A 4 -6.46 16.05 -20.07
C SER A 4 -6.35 15.33 -18.72
N ARG A 5 -6.04 14.03 -18.73
CA ARG A 5 -5.75 13.20 -17.55
C ARG A 5 -4.37 13.45 -16.94
N ASP A 6 -3.39 13.89 -17.74
CA ASP A 6 -2.01 14.10 -17.28
C ASP A 6 -1.91 15.32 -16.35
N SER A 7 -2.77 16.33 -16.53
CA SER A 7 -2.79 17.54 -15.70
C SER A 7 -3.46 17.35 -14.32
N GLU A 8 -4.27 16.30 -14.15
CA GLU A 8 -4.89 15.97 -12.86
C GLU A 8 -3.94 15.14 -11.98
N VAL A 9 -3.08 14.31 -12.58
CA VAL A 9 -2.07 13.51 -11.86
C VAL A 9 -0.98 14.39 -11.24
N GLU A 10 -0.57 15.46 -11.93
CA GLU A 10 0.38 16.46 -11.40
C GLU A 10 -0.11 17.12 -10.11
N LYS A 11 -1.43 17.31 -9.96
CA LYS A 11 -2.04 17.92 -8.77
C LYS A 11 -2.07 16.99 -7.55
N LEU A 12 -1.78 15.70 -7.72
CA LEU A 12 -1.81 14.69 -6.66
C LEU A 12 -0.40 14.33 -6.14
N LYS A 13 0.64 15.07 -6.52
CA LYS A 13 2.00 14.92 -5.98
C LYS A 13 2.08 15.48 -4.56
N GLY A 14 1.55 14.74 -3.59
CA GLY A 14 1.80 15.01 -2.17
C GLY A 14 3.21 14.57 -1.78
N THR A 15 3.98 15.47 -1.16
CA THR A 15 5.17 15.08 -0.39
C THR A 15 4.69 14.58 0.96
N TRP A 16 4.92 13.30 1.24
CA TRP A 16 4.53 12.69 2.51
C TRP A 16 5.74 12.70 3.42
N ASP A 17 5.69 13.50 4.48
CA ASP A 17 6.65 13.41 5.55
C ASP A 17 6.37 12.14 6.36
N TYR A 18 7.42 11.35 6.59
CA TYR A 18 7.33 10.24 7.52
C TYR A 18 7.27 10.81 8.94
N ILE A 19 6.09 10.76 9.54
CA ILE A 19 5.90 11.06 10.96
C ILE A 19 6.19 9.77 11.72
N ASP A 20 7.01 9.88 12.75
CA ASP A 20 7.45 8.77 13.60
C ASP A 20 6.30 7.86 14.04
N GLY A 21 6.59 6.57 14.20
CA GLY A 21 5.61 5.50 14.42
C GLY A 21 5.16 5.33 15.87
N GLU A 22 5.59 6.20 16.79
CA GLU A 22 5.13 6.15 18.19
C GLU A 22 3.61 6.30 18.25
N ASN A 23 2.94 5.34 18.88
CA ASN A 23 1.48 5.25 19.00
C ASN A 23 0.71 5.17 17.66
N PHE A 24 1.34 4.72 16.58
CA PHE A 24 0.68 4.56 15.27
C PHE A 24 -0.61 3.72 15.38
N ASP A 25 -0.58 2.63 16.15
CA ASP A 25 -1.76 1.77 16.35
C ASP A 25 -2.89 2.50 17.10
N ASP A 26 -2.57 3.38 18.05
CA ASP A 26 -3.58 4.13 18.80
C ASP A 26 -4.17 5.26 17.95
N PHE A 27 -3.34 5.95 17.16
CA PHE A 27 -3.82 6.91 16.15
C PHE A 27 -4.74 6.24 15.12
N MET A 28 -4.37 5.05 14.63
CA MET A 28 -5.19 4.31 13.68
C MET A 28 -6.53 3.88 14.31
N LYS A 29 -6.54 3.48 15.58
CA LYS A 29 -7.78 3.20 16.32
C LYS A 29 -8.67 4.44 16.46
N GLU A 30 -8.11 5.61 16.76
CA GLU A 30 -8.86 6.87 16.84
C GLU A 30 -9.53 7.23 15.50
N LEU A 31 -8.86 6.94 14.38
CA LEU A 31 -9.42 7.08 13.03
C LEU A 31 -10.47 6.01 12.68
N GLY A 32 -10.82 5.11 13.60
CA GLY A 32 -11.77 4.01 13.38
C GLY A 32 -11.19 2.84 12.59
N ILE A 33 -9.87 2.80 12.39
CA ILE A 33 -9.19 1.70 11.73
C ILE A 33 -8.93 0.59 12.76
N SER A 34 -9.50 -0.59 12.51
CA SER A 34 -9.47 -1.74 13.43
C SER A 34 -8.58 -2.88 12.95
N TRP A 35 -7.53 -2.56 12.19
CA TRP A 35 -6.52 -3.53 11.78
C TRP A 35 -5.12 -3.06 12.16
N VAL A 36 -4.26 -4.01 12.51
CA VAL A 36 -2.84 -3.77 12.83
C VAL A 36 -1.99 -4.28 11.67
N GLY A 37 -1.02 -3.48 11.25
CA GLY A 37 -0.18 -3.74 10.09
C GLY A 37 1.29 -3.91 10.45
N THR A 38 1.94 -4.93 9.91
CA THR A 38 3.40 -5.05 9.96
C THR A 38 3.97 -5.03 8.54
N ILE A 39 4.88 -4.11 8.30
CA ILE A 39 5.57 -3.96 7.02
C ILE A 39 6.98 -4.52 7.15
N THR A 40 7.38 -5.40 6.23
CA THR A 40 8.74 -5.92 6.12
C THR A 40 9.23 -5.79 4.68
N PHE A 41 10.52 -5.55 4.52
CA PHE A 41 11.16 -5.59 3.22
C PHE A 41 12.07 -6.81 3.17
N SER A 42 11.78 -7.75 2.26
CA SER A 42 12.57 -8.97 2.12
C SER A 42 12.64 -9.39 0.66
N ASN A 43 13.82 -9.83 0.19
CA ASN A 43 14.02 -10.34 -1.17
C ASN A 43 13.55 -9.39 -2.28
N GLY A 44 13.75 -8.08 -2.11
CA GLY A 44 13.32 -7.06 -3.08
C GLY A 44 11.80 -6.84 -3.13
N ARG A 45 11.05 -7.43 -2.19
CA ARG A 45 9.61 -7.25 -2.03
C ARG A 45 9.31 -6.50 -0.75
N TRP A 46 8.42 -5.52 -0.88
CA TRP A 46 7.74 -4.92 0.26
C TRP A 46 6.53 -5.79 0.59
N VAL A 47 6.43 -6.26 1.83
CA VAL A 47 5.37 -7.16 2.29
C VAL A 47 4.69 -6.49 3.48
N HIS A 48 3.38 -6.34 3.41
CA HIS A 48 2.56 -5.81 4.48
C HIS A 48 1.52 -6.83 4.88
N LYS A 49 1.60 -7.26 6.14
CA LYS A 49 0.62 -8.13 6.77
C LYS A 49 -0.29 -7.28 7.64
N ALA A 50 -1.56 -7.19 7.28
CA ALA A 50 -2.59 -6.55 8.07
C ALA A 50 -3.50 -7.61 8.70
N VAL A 51 -3.81 -7.47 9.99
CA VAL A 51 -4.72 -8.34 10.73
C VAL A 51 -5.85 -7.50 11.29
N ASP A 52 -7.10 -7.83 10.96
CA ASP A 52 -8.27 -7.14 11.51
C ASP A 52 -8.60 -7.61 12.94
N LYS A 53 -9.52 -6.90 13.59
CA LYS A 53 -10.05 -7.23 14.93
C LYS A 53 -10.66 -8.64 15.03
N ASP A 54 -11.11 -9.22 13.93
CA ASP A 54 -11.72 -10.55 13.86
C ASP A 54 -10.66 -11.64 13.55
N GLY A 55 -9.38 -11.26 13.43
CA GLY A 55 -8.27 -12.16 13.12
C GLY A 55 -8.11 -12.48 11.62
N LYS A 56 -8.87 -11.84 10.72
CA LYS A 56 -8.71 -12.02 9.29
C LYS A 56 -7.45 -11.32 8.83
N VAL A 57 -6.71 -12.01 7.96
CA VAL A 57 -5.40 -11.55 7.49
C VAL A 57 -5.50 -11.10 6.04
N ALA A 58 -5.02 -9.89 5.78
CA ALA A 58 -4.74 -9.40 4.45
C ALA A 58 -3.22 -9.28 4.25
N MET A 59 -2.72 -9.82 3.15
CA MET A 59 -1.33 -9.74 2.74
C MET A 59 -1.22 -8.86 1.51
N VAL A 60 -0.37 -7.85 1.55
CA VAL A 60 -0.06 -6.97 0.42
C VAL A 60 1.42 -7.09 0.08
N GLU A 61 1.72 -7.53 -1.12
CA GLU A 61 3.07 -7.56 -1.66
C GLU A 61 3.22 -6.47 -2.72
N ARG A 62 4.31 -5.71 -2.66
CA ARG A 62 4.71 -4.77 -3.70
C ARG A 62 6.11 -5.11 -4.20
N TYR A 63 6.26 -5.16 -5.51
CA TYR A 63 7.55 -5.41 -6.16
C TYR A 63 7.58 -4.73 -7.53
N ILE A 64 8.80 -4.53 -8.04
CA ILE A 64 9.01 -4.08 -9.41
C ILE A 64 9.10 -5.34 -10.28
N ASP A 65 8.28 -5.41 -11.32
CA ASP A 65 8.32 -6.51 -12.28
C ASP A 65 9.44 -6.35 -13.31
N GLU A 66 9.60 -7.35 -14.18
CA GLU A 66 10.62 -7.38 -15.24
C GLU A 66 10.49 -6.21 -16.24
N LYS A 67 9.31 -5.58 -16.31
CA LYS A 67 9.03 -4.44 -17.19
C LYS A 67 9.27 -3.10 -16.50
N GLY A 68 9.78 -3.11 -15.27
CA GLY A 68 9.98 -1.90 -14.46
C GLY A 68 8.67 -1.30 -13.92
N GLN A 69 7.56 -2.02 -13.97
CA GLN A 69 6.27 -1.57 -13.42
C GLN A 69 6.16 -2.02 -11.97
N GLN A 70 5.57 -1.17 -11.13
CA GLN A 70 5.26 -1.58 -9.75
C GLN A 70 3.97 -2.41 -9.77
N GLN A 71 4.08 -3.66 -9.34
CA GLN A 71 2.93 -4.52 -9.09
C GLN A 71 2.60 -4.52 -7.60
N VAL A 72 1.30 -4.41 -7.31
CA VAL A 72 0.74 -4.56 -5.96
C VAL A 72 -0.21 -5.74 -5.99
N VAL A 73 0.07 -6.77 -5.21
CA VAL A 73 -0.76 -7.97 -5.07
C VAL A 73 -1.31 -8.00 -3.66
N MET A 74 -2.63 -7.95 -3.52
CA MET A 74 -3.32 -8.07 -2.24
C MET A 74 -4.09 -9.38 -2.20
N THR A 75 -3.89 -10.17 -1.15
CA THR A 75 -4.60 -11.41 -0.89
C THR A 75 -5.33 -11.31 0.45
N CYS A 76 -6.63 -11.62 0.45
CA CYS A 76 -7.44 -11.71 1.66
C CYS A 76 -8.28 -13.00 1.57
N GLY A 77 -7.99 -13.97 2.42
CA GLY A 77 -8.57 -15.31 2.34
C GLY A 77 -8.34 -15.96 0.98
N LYS A 78 -9.42 -16.21 0.22
CA LYS A 78 -9.38 -16.82 -1.13
C LYS A 78 -9.36 -15.81 -2.27
N VAL A 79 -9.45 -14.51 -1.96
CA VAL A 79 -9.53 -13.45 -2.97
C VAL A 79 -8.17 -12.81 -3.16
N THR A 80 -7.73 -12.69 -4.41
CA THR A 80 -6.52 -11.96 -4.78
C THR A 80 -6.86 -10.84 -5.75
N ALA A 81 -6.46 -9.62 -5.42
CA ALA A 81 -6.55 -8.44 -6.26
C ALA A 81 -5.16 -7.96 -6.67
N LYS A 82 -5.02 -7.47 -7.90
CA LYS A 82 -3.74 -6.97 -8.44
C LYS A 82 -3.92 -5.57 -9.03
N ARG A 83 -2.94 -4.70 -8.80
CA ARG A 83 -2.84 -3.36 -9.41
C ARG A 83 -1.46 -3.19 -10.03
N TRP A 84 -1.42 -2.56 -11.21
CA TRP A 84 -0.20 -2.25 -11.95
C TRP A 84 -0.03 -0.74 -12.03
N TYR A 85 1.13 -0.26 -11.61
CA TYR A 85 1.50 1.14 -11.64
C TYR A 85 2.69 1.34 -12.59
N LYS A 86 2.57 2.36 -13.43
CA LYS A 86 3.68 2.84 -14.26
C LYS A 86 4.34 3.99 -13.52
N ARG A 87 5.67 4.03 -13.55
CA ARG A 87 6.43 5.19 -13.07
C ARG A 87 6.04 6.40 -13.92
N VAL A 88 5.76 7.52 -13.26
CA VAL A 88 5.45 8.83 -13.86
C VAL A 88 6.66 9.72 -13.73
#